data_AF-A0A1M7EIA4-F1
#
_entry.id   AF-A0A1M7EIA4-F1
#
_cell.length_a   1.000
_cell.length_b   1.000
_cell.length_c   1.000
_cell.angle_alpha   90.00
_cell.angle_beta   90.00
_cell.angle_gamma   90.00
#
_symmetry.space_group_name_H-M   'P 1'
#
loop_
_entity.id
_entity.type
_entity.pdbx_description
1 polymer ?
#
loop_
_entity_poly.entity_id
_entity_poly.type
_entity_poly.pdbx_seq_one_letter_code
_entity_poly.pdbx_strand_id
1 'polypeptide(L)' 'MLVRPHDLAERMSGIRQPEIFRLPIDAARLKAREILDQFPQGGYMAVIENWRQLPDGRIEFTMRHLPTAE' A
#
# COMPACT_ATOMS: atom_id res chain seq x y z
N MET A 1 -23.71 -19.27 -20.17
CA MET A 1 -22.52 -19.23 -19.28
C MET A 1 -22.74 -18.14 -18.24
N LEU A 2 -23.17 -18.52 -17.03
CA LEU A 2 -23.33 -17.59 -15.91
C LEU A 2 -21.94 -17.39 -15.28
N VAL A 3 -21.32 -16.25 -15.56
CA VAL A 3 -20.13 -15.81 -14.82
C VAL A 3 -20.54 -15.63 -13.36
N ARG A 4 -20.03 -16.49 -12.48
CA ARG A 4 -20.19 -16.33 -11.04
C ARG A 4 -19.39 -15.09 -10.63
N PRO A 5 -19.94 -14.17 -9.83
CA PRO A 5 -19.29 -12.91 -9.47
C PRO A 5 -17.99 -13.08 -8.67
N HIS A 6 -17.67 -14.31 -8.22
CA HIS A 6 -16.47 -14.63 -7.45
C HIS A 6 -15.17 -14.67 -8.30
N ASP A 7 -15.27 -14.78 -9.62
CA ASP A 7 -14.12 -14.94 -10.52
C ASP A 7 -13.35 -13.62 -10.75
N LEU A 8 -14.01 -12.46 -10.56
CA LEU A 8 -13.37 -11.14 -10.65
C LEU A 8 -12.45 -10.87 -9.45
N ALA A 9 -12.85 -11.32 -8.25
CA ALA A 9 -12.08 -11.13 -7.03
C ALA A 9 -10.78 -11.95 -7.05
N GLU A 10 -10.80 -13.17 -7.62
CA GLU A 10 -9.60 -14.00 -7.78
C GLU A 10 -8.61 -13.44 -8.80
N ARG A 11 -9.09 -12.86 -9.92
CA ARG A 11 -8.20 -12.14 -10.88
C ARG A 11 -7.63 -10.84 -10.30
N MET A 12 -8.39 -10.14 -9.47
CA MET A 12 -7.89 -8.99 -8.71
C MET A 12 -6.98 -9.39 -7.54
N SER A 13 -6.97 -10.66 -7.14
CA SER A 13 -6.18 -11.18 -6.01
C SER A 13 -4.67 -11.20 -6.26
N GLY A 14 -4.23 -11.09 -7.53
CA GLY A 14 -2.83 -10.84 -7.87
C GLY A 14 -2.35 -9.42 -7.53
N ILE A 15 -3.29 -8.49 -7.30
CA ILE A 15 -3.01 -7.13 -6.88
C ILE A 15 -3.09 -7.11 -5.36
N ARG A 16 -1.93 -7.15 -4.68
CA ARG A 16 -1.88 -6.94 -3.22
C ARG A 16 -2.71 -5.69 -2.89
N GLN A 17 -3.70 -5.87 -2.02
CA GLN A 17 -4.58 -4.78 -1.61
C GLN A 17 -3.75 -3.64 -1.01
N PRO A 18 -4.07 -2.38 -1.34
CA PRO A 18 -3.41 -1.24 -0.72
C PRO A 18 -3.66 -1.24 0.79
N GLU A 19 -2.59 -1.11 1.58
CA GLU A 19 -2.68 -1.04 3.05
C GLU A 19 -2.77 0.42 3.49
N ILE A 20 -3.79 0.78 4.27
CA ILE A 20 -4.03 2.16 4.70
C ILE A 20 -3.56 2.34 6.13
N PHE A 21 -2.68 3.30 6.35
CA PHE A 21 -2.14 3.67 7.66
C PHE A 21 -2.71 5.01 8.11
N ARG A 22 -3.08 5.10 9.39
CA ARG A 22 -3.54 6.32 10.06
C ARG A 22 -2.77 6.51 11.35
N LEU A 23 -1.68 7.26 11.28
CA LEU A 23 -0.71 7.38 12.37
C LEU A 23 -0.44 8.87 12.67
N PRO A 24 -0.08 9.25 13.91
CA PRO A 24 0.43 10.60 14.17
C PRO A 24 1.66 10.89 13.30
N ILE A 25 1.92 12.18 13.01
CA ILE A 25 2.93 12.60 12.03
C ILE A 25 4.32 11.98 12.24
N ASP A 26 4.78 11.89 13.48
CA ASP A 26 6.07 11.27 13.82
C ASP A 26 6.11 9.78 13.49
N ALA A 27 5.05 9.05 13.87
CA ALA A 27 4.92 7.62 13.60
C ALA A 27 4.71 7.34 12.10
N ALA A 28 3.97 8.20 11.39
CA ALA A 28 3.76 8.09 9.96
C ALA A 28 5.08 8.26 9.19
N ARG A 29 5.90 9.25 9.57
CA ARG A 29 7.23 9.45 8.97
C ARG A 29 8.16 8.28 9.22
N LEU A 30 8.17 7.75 10.45
CA LEU A 30 8.98 6.58 10.78
C LEU A 30 8.54 5.38 9.93
N LYS A 31 7.24 5.06 9.91
CA LYS A 31 6.70 3.95 9.12
C LYS A 31 6.98 4.13 7.63
N ALA A 32 6.86 5.35 7.12
CA ALA A 32 7.16 5.66 5.73
C ALA A 32 8.63 5.42 5.39
N ARG A 33 9.53 5.85 6.28
CA ARG A 33 10.96 5.61 6.11
C ARG A 33 11.26 4.12 6.11
N GLU A 34 10.71 3.35 7.05
CA GLU A 34 10.87 1.89 7.09
C GLU A 34 10.44 1.25 5.77
N ILE A 35 9.26 1.63 5.25
CA ILE A 35 8.72 1.09 4.00
C ILE A 35 9.65 1.40 2.80
N LEU A 36 10.20 2.61 2.74
CA LEU A 36 11.08 3.03 1.65
C LEU A 36 12.53 2.50 1.81
N ASP A 37 12.96 2.24 3.05
CA ASP A 37 14.29 1.71 3.37
C ASP A 37 14.36 0.18 3.16
N GLN A 38 13.22 -0.51 3.23
CA GLN A 38 13.10 -1.90 2.80
C GLN A 38 13.51 -2.00 1.32
N PHE A 39 14.73 -2.50 1.09
CA PHE A 39 15.22 -2.85 -0.24
C PHE A 39 14.20 -3.73 -0.98
N PRO A 40 14.06 -3.62 -2.31
CA PRO A 40 13.16 -4.48 -3.07
C PRO A 40 13.61 -5.94 -2.95
N GLN A 41 13.05 -6.64 -1.98
CA GLN A 41 13.28 -8.07 -1.81
C GLN A 41 12.23 -8.82 -2.62
N GLY A 42 12.71 -9.62 -3.59
CA GLY A 42 11.85 -10.46 -4.42
C GLY A 42 11.14 -9.76 -5.58
N GLY A 43 11.69 -8.67 -6.12
CA GLY A 43 11.14 -8.02 -7.31
C GLY A 43 9.84 -7.24 -7.04
N TYR A 44 9.63 -6.79 -5.80
CA TYR A 44 8.54 -5.88 -5.46
C TYR A 44 9.10 -4.65 -4.75
N MET A 45 8.72 -3.46 -5.21
CA MET A 45 9.05 -2.18 -4.59
C MET A 45 7.84 -1.66 -3.82
N ALA A 46 8.01 -1.32 -2.55
CA ALA A 46 6.96 -0.67 -1.77
C ALA A 46 6.91 0.83 -2.11
N VAL A 47 5.72 1.32 -2.41
CA VAL A 47 5.45 2.74 -2.68
C VAL A 47 4.42 3.27 -1.70
N ILE A 48 4.58 4.54 -1.36
CA ILE A 48 3.66 5.26 -0.49
C ILE A 48 2.89 6.26 -1.34
N GLU A 49 1.58 6.16 -1.28
CA GLU A 49 0.61 6.97 -2.02
C GLU A 49 -0.32 7.69 -1.04
N ASN A 50 -1.04 8.70 -1.55
CA ASN A 50 -2.11 9.38 -0.83
C ASN A 50 -1.70 9.94 0.56
N TRP A 51 -0.53 10.60 0.64
CA TRP A 51 -0.05 11.25 1.86
C TRP A 51 -0.87 12.49 2.19
N ARG A 52 -1.68 12.43 3.26
CA ARG A 52 -2.54 13.55 3.67
C ARG A 52 -2.59 13.70 5.19
N GLN A 53 -2.66 14.94 5.65
CA GLN A 53 -2.89 15.23 7.07
C GLN A 53 -4.40 15.28 7.35
N LEU A 54 -4.81 14.62 8.41
CA LEU A 54 -6.16 14.63 8.97
C LEU A 54 -6.32 15.81 9.95
N PRO A 55 -7.54 16.32 10.15
CA PRO A 55 -7.81 17.42 11.09
C PRO A 55 -7.43 17.09 12.53
N ASP A 56 -7.32 15.81 12.86
CA ASP A 56 -6.89 15.28 14.18
C ASP A 56 -5.36 15.33 14.40
N GLY A 57 -4.59 15.90 13.45
CA GLY A 57 -3.12 15.95 13.51
C GLY A 57 -2.42 14.65 13.11
N ARG A 58 -3.18 13.65 12.64
CA ARG A 58 -2.67 12.38 12.12
C ARG A 58 -2.39 12.47 10.62
N ILE A 59 -1.54 11.60 10.10
CA ILE A 59 -1.33 11.38 8.67
C ILE A 59 -2.05 10.10 8.27
N GLU A 60 -2.82 10.20 7.21
CA GLU A 60 -3.32 9.05 6.46
C GLU A 60 -2.45 8.87 5.22
N PHE A 61 -1.97 7.65 4.99
CA PHE A 61 -1.28 7.30 3.75
C PHE A 61 -1.59 5.85 3.37
N THR A 62 -1.41 5.54 2.10
CA THR A 62 -1.63 4.23 1.53
C THR A 62 -0.30 3.63 1.10
N MET A 63 -0.03 2.37 1.46
CA MET A 63 1.11 1.61 1.00
C MET A 63 0.66 0.63 -0.08
N ARG A 64 1.40 0.59 -1.19
CA ARG A 64 1.19 -0.41 -2.24
C ARG A 64 2.52 -1.10 -2.58
N HIS A 65 2.45 -2.40 -2.86
CA HIS A 65 3.56 -3.11 -3.45
C HIS A 65 3.41 -3.07 -4.96
N LEU A 66 4.36 -2.45 -5.64
CA LEU A 66 4.47 -2.52 -7.09
C LEU A 66 5.39 -3.68 -7.46
N PRO A 67 5.04 -4.51 -8.46
CA PRO A 67 6.03 -5.37 -9.08
C PRO A 67 7.13 -4.48 -9.66
N THR A 68 8.37 -4.75 -9.26
CA THR A 68 9.55 -4.24 -9.97
C THR A 68 9.50 -4.86 -11.36
N ALA A 69 9.08 -4.05 -12.33
CA ALA A 69 9.28 -4.39 -13.73
C ALA A 69 10.78 -4.37 -13.98
N GLU A 70 11.35 -5.55 -14.20
CA GLU A 70 12.68 -5.74 -14.79
C GLU A 70 12.78 -5.09 -16.19
#